data_AF-A0AAE0PQ36-F1
#
_entry.id   AF-A0AAE0PQ36-F1
#
_cell.length_a   1.000
_cell.length_b   1.000
_cell.length_c   1.000
_cell.angle_alpha   90.00
_cell.angle_beta   90.00
_cell.angle_gamma   90.00
#
_symmetry.space_group_name_H-M   'P 1'
#
loop_
_entity.id
_entity.type
_entity.pdbx_description
1 polymer ?
#
loop_
_entity_poly.entity_id
_entity_poly.type
_entity_poly.pdbx_seq_one_letter_code
_entity_poly.pdbx_strand_id
1 'polypeptide(L)'
;MLRSKEIQKQMREKKVIEIYQSGKGYKAISKALGLPRTTVRAIIYKWRKHGTVENLPRSGRQTKITPRAQRQLIQEVTKAHNNIQRTAGLTCLRPGRLAVINGTMNSAVYQKILKENARPSVCDLKLKRTWVLQQDNDPQHTSKSTSEWLKKNKMKTLEWPSQNPDLNLIEMLWHDLKKVVHA
;
A
#
# COMPACT_ATOMS: atom_id res chain seq x y z
N MET A 1 -16.99 -14.86 15.21
CA MET A 1 -17.94 -15.97 14.97
C MET A 1 -18.45 -15.90 13.53
N LEU A 2 -18.40 -16.99 12.77
CA LEU A 2 -18.93 -17.06 11.40
C LEU A 2 -20.47 -17.01 11.44
N ARG A 3 -21.11 -16.32 10.48
CA ARG A 3 -22.57 -16.17 10.43
C ARG A 3 -23.24 -17.53 10.17
N SER A 4 -24.40 -17.79 10.76
CA SER A 4 -25.17 -19.05 10.61
C SER A 4 -25.38 -19.48 9.13
N LYS A 5 -25.57 -18.53 8.21
CA LYS A 5 -25.70 -18.81 6.76
C LYS A 5 -24.41 -19.40 6.13
N GLU A 6 -23.24 -19.05 6.64
CA GLU A 6 -21.93 -19.54 6.18
C GLU A 6 -21.68 -20.98 6.62
N ILE A 7 -22.09 -21.31 7.85
CA ILE A 7 -22.02 -22.66 8.42
C ILE A 7 -22.87 -23.61 7.55
N GLN A 8 -24.09 -23.20 7.17
CA GLN A 8 -24.94 -24.00 6.27
C GLN A 8 -24.34 -24.18 4.87
N LYS A 9 -23.51 -23.24 4.39
CA LYS A 9 -22.83 -23.35 3.10
C LYS A 9 -21.68 -24.33 3.17
N GLN A 10 -20.80 -24.20 4.16
CA GLN A 10 -19.69 -25.14 4.40
C GLN A 10 -20.18 -26.60 4.56
N MET A 11 -21.28 -26.81 5.30
CA MET A 11 -21.89 -28.13 5.46
C MET A 11 -22.39 -28.72 4.13
N ARG A 12 -22.96 -27.88 3.25
CA ARG A 12 -23.39 -28.30 1.91
C ARG A 12 -22.21 -28.67 1.02
N GLU A 13 -21.11 -27.93 1.11
CA GLU A 13 -19.92 -28.18 0.30
C GLU A 13 -19.16 -29.45 0.72
N LYS A 14 -19.13 -29.79 2.03
CA LYS A 14 -18.57 -31.07 2.52
C LYS A 14 -19.35 -32.28 1.99
N LYS A 15 -20.69 -32.21 2.00
CA LYS A 15 -21.57 -33.26 1.44
C LYS A 15 -21.37 -33.47 -0.07
N VAL A 16 -21.07 -32.40 -0.83
CA VAL A 16 -20.77 -32.51 -2.27
C VAL A 16 -19.57 -33.43 -2.52
N ILE A 17 -18.53 -33.34 -1.68
CA ILE A 17 -17.29 -34.10 -1.86
C ILE A 17 -17.47 -35.56 -1.46
N GLU A 18 -18.21 -35.82 -0.39
CA GLU A 18 -18.55 -37.18 0.05
C GLU A 18 -19.30 -37.96 -1.05
N ILE A 19 -20.30 -37.32 -1.67
CA ILE A 19 -21.05 -37.93 -2.78
C ILE A 19 -20.17 -38.08 -4.04
N TYR A 20 -19.24 -37.15 -4.28
CA TYR A 20 -18.30 -37.28 -5.39
C TYR A 20 -17.30 -38.43 -5.20
N GLN A 21 -16.80 -38.63 -3.98
CA GLN A 21 -15.93 -39.77 -3.63
C GLN A 21 -16.65 -41.12 -3.78
N SER A 22 -17.99 -41.15 -3.63
CA SER A 22 -18.82 -42.33 -3.94
C SER A 22 -18.95 -42.64 -5.44
N GLY A 23 -18.25 -41.92 -6.32
CA GLY A 23 -18.21 -42.16 -7.77
C GLY A 23 -19.40 -41.58 -8.55
N LYS A 24 -20.26 -40.78 -7.92
CA LYS A 24 -21.43 -40.20 -8.61
C LYS A 24 -21.02 -39.02 -9.51
N GLY A 25 -21.60 -38.97 -10.71
CA GLY A 25 -21.38 -37.87 -11.64
C GLY A 25 -22.02 -36.54 -11.22
N TYR A 26 -21.54 -35.42 -11.78
CA TYR A 26 -21.97 -34.06 -11.43
C TYR A 26 -23.48 -33.81 -11.50
N LYS A 27 -24.20 -34.47 -12.44
CA LYS A 27 -25.66 -34.34 -12.60
C LYS A 27 -26.42 -34.97 -11.43
N ALA A 28 -25.97 -36.12 -10.93
CA ALA A 28 -26.58 -36.82 -9.80
C ALA A 28 -26.37 -36.03 -8.49
N ILE A 29 -25.18 -35.47 -8.30
CA ILE A 29 -24.86 -34.62 -7.14
C ILE A 29 -25.71 -33.34 -7.12
N SER A 30 -25.85 -32.69 -8.28
CA SER A 30 -26.69 -31.49 -8.44
C SER A 30 -28.15 -31.77 -8.08
N LYS A 31 -28.73 -32.88 -8.57
CA LYS A 31 -30.11 -33.27 -8.27
C LYS A 31 -30.32 -33.65 -6.80
N ALA A 32 -29.36 -34.36 -6.19
CA ALA A 32 -29.46 -34.79 -4.79
C ALA A 32 -29.41 -33.63 -3.77
N LEU A 33 -28.68 -32.55 -4.10
CA LEU A 33 -28.48 -31.42 -3.18
C LEU A 33 -29.27 -30.16 -3.58
N GLY A 34 -29.99 -30.18 -4.70
CA GLY A 34 -30.71 -29.01 -5.23
C GLY A 34 -29.77 -27.85 -5.61
N LEU A 35 -28.49 -28.14 -5.88
CA LEU A 35 -27.48 -27.12 -6.18
C LEU A 35 -27.27 -27.01 -7.71
N PRO A 36 -27.02 -25.80 -8.24
CA PRO A 36 -26.63 -25.63 -9.63
C PRO A 36 -25.39 -26.46 -9.97
N ARG A 37 -25.39 -27.10 -11.15
CA ARG A 37 -24.28 -27.95 -11.62
C ARG A 37 -22.95 -27.19 -11.71
N THR A 38 -22.99 -25.88 -11.96
CA THR A 38 -21.82 -24.97 -11.94
C THR A 38 -21.18 -24.88 -10.56
N THR A 39 -22.00 -24.78 -9.50
CA THR A 39 -21.54 -24.75 -8.10
C THR A 39 -20.90 -26.07 -7.71
N VAL A 40 -21.53 -27.20 -8.07
CA VAL A 40 -20.96 -28.55 -7.84
C VAL A 40 -19.60 -28.68 -8.52
N ARG A 41 -19.49 -28.22 -9.78
CA ARG A 41 -18.23 -28.24 -10.54
C ARG A 41 -17.15 -27.36 -9.91
N ALA A 42 -17.51 -26.16 -9.45
CA ALA A 42 -16.58 -25.23 -8.81
C ALA A 42 -16.02 -25.78 -7.49
N ILE A 43 -16.88 -26.39 -6.66
CA ILE A 43 -16.47 -27.01 -5.39
C ILE A 43 -15.49 -28.17 -5.65
N ILE A 44 -15.82 -29.07 -6.59
CA ILE A 44 -14.97 -30.23 -6.89
C ILE A 44 -13.64 -29.79 -7.52
N TYR A 45 -13.65 -28.79 -8.40
CA TYR A 45 -12.42 -28.22 -8.95
C TYR A 45 -11.52 -27.63 -7.86
N LYS A 46 -12.10 -26.83 -6.94
CA LYS A 46 -11.37 -26.27 -5.80
C LYS A 46 -10.78 -27.35 -4.91
N TRP A 47 -11.57 -28.38 -4.57
CA TRP A 47 -11.11 -29.50 -3.76
C TRP A 47 -9.99 -30.29 -4.44
N ARG A 48 -10.10 -30.60 -5.74
CA ARG A 48 -9.02 -31.27 -6.49
C ARG A 48 -7.73 -30.46 -6.55
N LYS A 49 -7.84 -29.12 -6.60
CA LYS A 49 -6.69 -28.23 -6.75
C LYS A 49 -6.00 -27.88 -5.42
N HIS A 50 -6.77 -27.71 -4.35
CA HIS A 50 -6.29 -27.18 -3.08
C HIS A 50 -6.49 -28.13 -1.89
N GLY A 51 -7.12 -29.29 -2.09
CA GLY A 51 -7.41 -30.26 -1.02
C GLY A 51 -8.43 -29.77 0.01
N THR A 52 -8.99 -28.56 -0.16
CA THR A 52 -9.82 -27.90 0.85
C THR A 52 -11.15 -27.43 0.29
N VAL A 53 -12.15 -27.52 1.15
CA VAL A 53 -13.54 -27.07 0.88
C VAL A 53 -13.77 -25.69 1.49
N GLU A 54 -13.16 -25.48 2.66
CA GLU A 54 -13.25 -24.27 3.46
C GLU A 54 -12.91 -23.02 2.64
N ASN A 55 -13.58 -21.92 2.93
CA ASN A 55 -13.26 -20.64 2.31
C ASN A 55 -11.79 -20.30 2.64
N LEU A 56 -10.96 -20.25 1.59
CA LEU A 56 -9.60 -19.78 1.74
C LEU A 56 -9.67 -18.34 2.24
N PRO A 57 -8.78 -17.95 3.16
CA PRO A 57 -8.66 -16.54 3.51
C PRO A 57 -8.50 -15.76 2.21
N ARG A 58 -9.27 -14.68 2.05
CA ARG A 58 -9.20 -13.86 0.84
C ARG A 58 -7.75 -13.51 0.62
N SER A 59 -7.20 -13.92 -0.53
CA SER A 59 -5.87 -13.48 -0.92
C SER A 59 -5.97 -11.97 -1.07
N GLY A 60 -5.45 -11.24 -0.07
CA GLY A 60 -5.36 -9.80 -0.13
C GLY A 60 -4.51 -9.41 -1.34
N ARG A 61 -4.61 -8.15 -1.75
CA ARG A 61 -3.69 -7.60 -2.76
C ARG A 61 -2.26 -7.92 -2.33
N GLN A 62 -1.51 -8.63 -3.17
CA GLN A 62 -0.09 -8.88 -2.92
C GLN A 62 0.57 -7.53 -2.61
N THR A 63 1.28 -7.44 -1.49
CA THR A 63 2.07 -6.24 -1.18
C THR A 63 3.10 -6.10 -2.28
N LYS A 64 2.99 -5.03 -3.07
CA LYS A 64 3.81 -4.81 -4.28
C LYS A 64 5.32 -4.84 -4.04
N ILE A 65 5.77 -4.78 -2.78
CA ILE A 65 7.18 -4.72 -2.39
C ILE A 65 7.42 -5.74 -1.26
N THR A 66 8.47 -6.55 -1.41
CA THR A 66 8.95 -7.46 -0.36
C THR A 66 9.80 -6.69 0.68
N PRO A 67 9.93 -7.16 1.93
CA PRO A 67 10.77 -6.49 2.94
C PRO A 67 12.25 -6.33 2.53
N ARG A 68 12.73 -7.17 1.61
CA ARG A 68 14.08 -7.07 1.02
C ARG A 68 14.14 -5.97 -0.03
N ALA A 69 13.16 -5.91 -0.94
CA ALA A 69 13.03 -4.82 -1.91
C ALA A 69 12.83 -3.47 -1.22
N GLN A 70 12.11 -3.41 -0.10
CA GLN A 70 11.97 -2.20 0.71
C GLN A 70 13.31 -1.73 1.30
N ARG A 71 14.16 -2.65 1.78
CA ARG A 71 15.51 -2.32 2.28
C ARG A 71 16.44 -1.86 1.17
N GLN A 72 16.37 -2.50 0.00
CA GLN A 72 17.14 -2.09 -1.18
C GLN A 72 16.70 -0.70 -1.67
N LEU A 73 15.39 -0.44 -1.71
CA LEU A 73 14.84 0.89 -1.99
C LEU A 73 15.46 1.95 -1.07
N ILE A 74 15.42 1.74 0.26
CA ILE A 74 15.98 2.69 1.24
C ILE A 74 17.48 2.94 1.02
N GLN A 75 18.26 1.90 0.70
CA GLN A 75 19.69 2.05 0.41
C GLN A 75 19.94 2.88 -0.85
N GLU A 76 19.15 2.67 -1.89
CA GLU A 76 19.29 3.35 -3.18
C GLU A 76 18.76 4.80 -3.12
N VAL A 77 17.69 5.06 -2.35
CA VAL A 77 17.27 6.43 -1.96
C VAL A 77 18.46 7.19 -1.39
N THR A 78 19.17 6.55 -0.46
CA THR A 78 20.28 7.17 0.27
C THR A 78 21.44 7.47 -0.67
N LYS A 79 21.74 6.59 -1.63
CA LYS A 79 22.80 6.80 -2.63
C LYS A 79 22.46 7.87 -3.66
N ALA A 80 21.26 7.83 -4.24
CA ALA A 80 20.82 8.79 -5.26
C ALA A 80 20.79 10.23 -4.70
N HIS A 81 20.30 10.38 -3.47
CA HIS A 81 20.29 11.67 -2.78
C HIS A 81 21.71 12.23 -2.55
N ASN A 82 22.66 11.40 -2.13
CA ASN A 82 24.07 11.80 -1.95
C ASN A 82 24.75 12.20 -3.27
N ASN A 83 24.30 11.64 -4.41
CA ASN A 83 24.84 11.97 -5.73
C ASN A 83 24.33 13.32 -6.24
N ILE A 84 23.03 13.58 -6.10
CA ILE A 84 22.40 14.89 -6.44
C ILE A 84 23.00 16.03 -5.60
N GLN A 85 23.34 15.77 -4.34
CA GLN A 85 23.99 16.73 -3.43
C GLN A 85 25.40 17.16 -3.87
N ARG A 86 26.18 16.25 -4.48
CA ARG A 86 27.51 16.57 -5.01
C ARG A 86 27.46 17.52 -6.20
N THR A 87 26.43 17.42 -7.02
CA THR A 87 26.28 18.20 -8.26
C THR A 87 25.62 19.56 -8.03
N ALA A 88 24.79 19.70 -6.98
CA ALA A 88 23.97 20.92 -6.74
C ALA A 88 24.44 21.82 -5.59
N GLY A 89 25.50 21.48 -4.85
CA GLY A 89 26.03 22.34 -3.77
C GLY A 89 25.08 22.54 -2.58
N LEU A 90 24.06 21.68 -2.41
CA LEU A 90 23.13 21.74 -1.28
C LEU A 90 23.64 20.92 -0.09
N THR A 91 23.89 21.59 1.04
CA THR A 91 24.17 20.95 2.33
C THR A 91 22.88 20.58 3.05
N CYS A 92 22.32 19.40 2.79
CA CYS A 92 21.34 18.76 3.69
C CYS A 92 21.77 17.31 3.98
N LEU A 93 22.66 17.17 4.96
CA LEU A 93 23.54 16.02 5.17
C LEU A 93 22.89 14.64 5.43
N ARG A 94 21.55 14.48 5.50
CA ARG A 94 20.94 13.15 5.71
C ARG A 94 19.50 13.09 5.17
N PRO A 95 19.01 11.92 4.73
CA PRO A 95 17.59 11.73 4.42
C PRO A 95 16.74 11.87 5.70
N GLY A 96 15.58 12.52 5.57
CA GLY A 96 14.55 12.54 6.61
C GLY A 96 13.86 11.18 6.79
N ARG A 97 12.92 11.08 7.72
CA ARG A 97 12.18 9.83 7.96
C ARG A 97 11.24 9.52 6.80
N LEU A 98 11.30 8.29 6.30
CA LEU A 98 10.39 7.75 5.29
C LEU A 98 9.23 7.01 5.96
N ALA A 99 8.01 7.32 5.55
CA ALA A 99 6.80 6.62 6.01
C ALA A 99 6.21 5.80 4.84
N VAL A 100 6.00 4.51 5.06
CA VAL A 100 5.31 3.64 4.09
C VAL A 100 3.81 3.70 4.35
N ILE A 101 3.03 4.06 3.33
CA ILE A 101 1.59 4.22 3.43
C ILE A 101 0.91 2.96 2.87
N ASN A 102 0.16 2.27 3.71
CA ASN A 102 -0.66 1.13 3.30
C ASN A 102 -2.07 1.63 2.89
N GLY A 103 -2.25 1.98 1.62
CA GLY A 103 -3.54 2.40 1.07
C GLY A 103 -3.45 3.64 0.18
N THR A 104 -4.59 4.25 -0.12
CA THR A 104 -4.67 5.55 -0.81
C THR A 104 -4.38 6.66 0.18
N MET A 105 -3.43 7.55 -0.14
CA MET A 105 -3.16 8.73 0.67
C MET A 105 -4.39 9.63 0.68
N ASN A 106 -4.68 10.24 1.84
CA ASN A 106 -5.67 11.29 1.97
C ASN A 106 -5.10 12.42 2.84
N SER A 107 -5.75 13.59 2.86
CA SER A 107 -5.29 14.76 3.61
C SER A 107 -5.08 14.47 5.12
N ALA A 108 -5.93 13.64 5.74
CA ALA A 108 -5.83 13.32 7.16
C ALA A 108 -4.62 12.41 7.47
N VAL A 109 -4.36 11.42 6.62
CA VAL A 109 -3.19 10.54 6.68
C VAL A 109 -1.93 11.35 6.44
N TYR A 110 -1.94 12.27 5.47
CA TYR A 110 -0.84 13.19 5.22
C TYR A 110 -0.49 14.05 6.45
N GLN A 111 -1.49 14.69 7.07
CA GLN A 111 -1.31 15.46 8.31
C GLN A 111 -0.74 14.60 9.44
N LYS A 112 -1.20 13.36 9.59
CA LYS A 112 -0.68 12.42 10.59
C LYS A 112 0.80 12.11 10.33
N ILE A 113 1.17 11.82 9.08
CA ILE A 113 2.55 11.53 8.69
C ILE A 113 3.45 12.73 8.96
N LEU A 114 3.02 13.94 8.60
CA LEU A 114 3.78 15.16 8.90
C LEU A 114 3.94 15.35 10.40
N LYS A 115 2.89 15.11 11.20
CA LYS A 115 2.96 15.22 12.67
C LYS A 115 4.00 14.26 13.26
N GLU A 116 4.01 13.02 12.79
CA GLU A 116 4.86 11.95 13.31
C GLU A 116 6.31 12.07 12.81
N ASN A 117 6.53 12.57 11.60
CA ASN A 117 7.85 12.52 10.95
C ASN A 117 8.54 13.87 10.79
N ALA A 118 7.80 14.97 10.61
CA ALA A 118 8.42 16.27 10.28
C ALA A 118 9.28 16.78 11.44
N ARG A 119 8.73 16.82 12.67
CA ARG A 119 9.49 17.30 13.84
C ARG A 119 10.70 16.43 14.17
N PRO A 120 10.57 15.08 14.26
CA PRO A 120 11.74 14.24 14.49
C PRO A 120 12.78 14.37 13.37
N SER A 121 12.37 14.50 12.11
CA SER A 121 13.32 14.70 11.01
C SER A 121 14.07 16.02 11.13
N VAL A 122 13.40 17.13 11.47
CA VAL A 122 14.06 18.43 11.70
C VAL A 122 15.12 18.33 12.81
N CYS A 123 14.81 17.61 13.90
CA CYS A 123 15.75 17.36 14.98
C CYS A 123 16.91 16.45 14.55
N ASP A 124 16.63 15.34 13.88
CA ASP A 124 17.62 14.34 13.42
C ASP A 124 18.60 14.94 12.40
N LEU A 125 18.11 15.91 11.60
CA LEU A 125 18.85 16.66 10.59
C LEU A 125 19.54 17.92 11.12
N LYS A 126 19.35 18.26 12.41
CA LYS A 126 19.90 19.47 13.04
C LYS A 126 19.59 20.75 12.25
N LEU A 127 18.39 20.83 11.66
CA LEU A 127 17.99 22.00 10.88
C LEU A 127 17.76 23.23 11.78
N LYS A 128 18.02 24.42 11.24
CA LYS A 128 17.78 25.69 11.95
C LYS A 128 16.28 25.87 12.23
N ARG A 129 15.94 26.66 13.26
CA ARG A 129 14.55 27.00 13.63
C ARG A 129 13.74 27.65 12.51
N THR A 130 14.39 28.15 11.46
CA THR A 130 13.80 28.79 10.29
C THR A 130 13.57 27.86 9.10
N TRP A 131 13.49 26.54 9.34
CA TRP A 131 13.22 25.57 8.27
C TRP A 131 11.89 25.85 7.56
N VAL A 132 11.86 25.55 6.26
CA VAL A 132 10.70 25.71 5.39
C VAL A 132 10.37 24.35 4.79
N LEU A 133 9.10 23.96 4.86
CA LEU A 133 8.57 22.75 4.24
C LEU A 133 8.35 23.01 2.75
N GLN A 134 9.01 22.25 1.88
CA GLN A 134 8.66 22.17 0.47
C GLN A 134 7.72 21.00 0.25
N GLN A 135 6.58 21.24 -0.41
CA GLN A 135 5.63 20.23 -0.85
C GLN A 135 5.14 20.56 -2.26
N ASP A 136 4.64 19.56 -2.99
CA ASP A 136 4.01 19.78 -4.29
C ASP A 136 2.58 20.33 -4.16
N ASN A 137 1.96 20.62 -5.31
CA ASN A 137 0.59 21.10 -5.40
C ASN A 137 -0.45 19.95 -5.54
N ASP A 138 -0.16 18.74 -5.06
CA ASP A 138 -1.16 17.64 -5.05
C ASP A 138 -2.42 18.10 -4.27
N PRO A 139 -3.64 17.80 -4.75
CA PRO A 139 -4.90 18.12 -4.08
C PRO A 139 -4.93 17.80 -2.58
N GLN A 140 -4.22 16.77 -2.13
CA GLN A 140 -4.18 16.37 -0.72
C GLN A 140 -3.34 17.31 0.15
N HIS A 141 -2.25 17.84 -0.43
CA HIS A 141 -1.33 18.77 0.23
C HIS A 141 -1.86 20.21 0.21
N THR A 142 -2.59 20.58 -0.86
CA THR A 142 -3.20 21.90 -1.05
C THR A 142 -4.62 22.01 -0.49
N SER A 143 -5.22 20.91 -0.05
CA SER A 143 -6.56 20.92 0.56
C SER A 143 -6.67 21.94 1.71
N LYS A 144 -7.86 22.53 1.88
CA LYS A 144 -8.14 23.50 2.97
C LYS A 144 -7.79 22.94 4.34
N SER A 145 -8.14 21.67 4.58
CA SER A 145 -7.82 20.96 5.83
C SER A 145 -6.32 20.91 6.09
N THR A 146 -5.51 20.55 5.09
CA THR A 146 -4.05 20.50 5.24
C THR A 146 -3.46 21.90 5.42
N SER A 147 -3.92 22.88 4.64
CA SER A 147 -3.48 24.28 4.74
C SER A 147 -3.74 24.88 6.12
N GLU A 148 -4.93 24.66 6.68
CA GLU A 148 -5.28 25.09 8.04
C GLU A 148 -4.44 24.38 9.10
N TRP A 149 -4.22 23.08 8.92
CA TRP A 149 -3.40 22.28 9.84
C TRP A 149 -1.94 22.74 9.85
N LEU A 150 -1.35 23.06 8.69
CA LEU A 150 0.00 23.61 8.58
C LEU A 150 0.14 24.95 9.31
N LYS A 151 -0.83 25.85 9.10
CA LYS A 151 -0.91 27.15 9.81
C LYS A 151 -1.01 26.94 11.32
N LYS A 152 -1.88 26.04 11.78
CA LYS A 152 -2.06 25.71 13.21
C LYS A 152 -0.78 25.16 13.86
N ASN A 153 0.00 24.38 13.13
CA ASN A 153 1.25 23.81 13.62
C ASN A 153 2.47 24.73 13.46
N LYS A 154 2.27 25.99 13.01
CA LYS A 154 3.32 26.99 12.78
C LYS A 154 4.42 26.51 11.82
N MET A 155 4.06 25.68 10.84
CA MET A 155 5.01 25.20 9.84
C MET A 155 5.03 26.15 8.65
N LYS A 156 6.20 26.73 8.38
CA LYS A 156 6.39 27.56 7.18
C LYS A 156 6.41 26.64 5.97
N THR A 157 5.53 26.89 5.02
CA THR A 157 5.47 26.15 3.76
C THR A 157 5.97 27.06 2.66
N LEU A 158 6.79 26.54 1.75
CA LEU A 158 7.25 27.27 0.58
C LEU A 158 6.07 27.42 -0.39
N GLU A 159 5.75 28.65 -0.76
CA GLU A 159 4.78 28.90 -1.84
C GLU A 159 5.44 28.53 -3.16
N TRP A 160 4.80 27.62 -3.89
CA TRP A 160 5.41 26.99 -5.06
C TRP A 160 4.50 27.20 -6.29
N PRO A 161 5.00 27.80 -7.39
CA PRO A 161 4.18 28.11 -8.55
C PRO A 161 3.70 26.82 -9.23
N SER A 162 2.40 26.73 -9.49
CA SER A 162 1.78 25.61 -10.19
C SER A 162 2.49 25.34 -11.53
N GLN A 163 2.76 24.06 -11.84
CA GLN A 163 3.25 23.55 -13.14
C GLN A 163 4.76 23.50 -13.44
N ASN A 164 5.67 23.54 -12.46
CA ASN A 164 7.09 23.20 -12.70
C ASN A 164 7.51 21.90 -11.98
N PRO A 165 7.21 20.70 -12.53
CA PRO A 165 7.62 19.42 -11.94
C PRO A 165 9.15 19.24 -11.90
N ASP A 166 9.88 19.89 -12.81
CA ASP A 166 11.34 19.73 -12.97
C ASP A 166 12.18 20.33 -11.84
N LEU A 167 11.58 21.17 -10.99
CA LEU A 167 12.26 21.80 -9.86
C LEU A 167 11.91 21.14 -8.51
N ASN A 168 11.10 20.08 -8.52
CA ASN A 168 10.80 19.34 -7.31
C ASN A 168 11.87 18.26 -7.07
N LEU A 169 12.83 18.56 -6.19
CA LEU A 169 13.93 17.65 -5.83
C LEU A 169 13.44 16.27 -5.37
N ILE A 170 12.20 16.15 -4.86
CA ILE A 170 11.62 14.86 -4.46
C ILE A 170 11.11 14.04 -5.66
N GLU A 171 10.65 14.67 -6.74
CA GLU A 171 10.24 13.97 -7.97
C GLU A 171 11.45 13.37 -8.69
N MET A 172 12.57 14.10 -8.72
CA MET A 172 13.84 13.58 -9.23
C MET A 172 14.26 12.33 -8.44
N LEU A 173 14.17 12.40 -7.11
CA LEU A 173 14.46 11.27 -6.24
C LEU A 173 13.51 10.09 -6.51
N TRP A 174 12.21 10.33 -6.67
CA TRP A 174 11.24 9.28 -7.01
C TRP A 174 11.47 8.67 -8.39
N HIS A 175 11.89 9.45 -9.37
CA HIS A 175 12.21 8.98 -10.71
C HIS A 175 13.40 8.03 -10.69
N ASP A 176 14.49 8.39 -10.01
CA ASP A 176 15.66 7.52 -9.85
C ASP A 176 15.31 6.26 -9.06
N LEU A 177 14.45 6.37 -8.04
CA LEU A 177 13.97 5.21 -7.30
C LEU A 177 13.14 4.26 -8.15
N LYS A 178 12.25 4.77 -8.99
CA LYS A 178 11.45 3.95 -9.91
C LYS A 178 12.35 3.18 -10.87
N LYS A 179 13.41 3.80 -11.39
CA LYS A 179 14.39 3.13 -12.26
C LYS A 179 15.05 1.95 -11.56
N VAL A 180 15.46 2.12 -10.31
CA VAL A 180 16.14 1.05 -9.55
C VAL A 180 15.19 -0.06 -9.11
N VAL A 181 13.92 0.24 -8.84
CA VAL A 181 12.91 -0.77 -8.48
C VAL A 181 12.49 -1.64 -9.67
N HIS A 182 12.55 -1.07 -10.87
CA HIS A 182 12.15 -1.74 -12.11
C HIS A 182 13.33 -2.32 -12.92
N ALA A 183 14.56 -2.16 -12.44
CA ALA A 183 15.76 -2.82 -12.96
C ALA A 183 15.98 -4.18 -12.30
#